data_AF-A0A7C3QK56-F1
#
_entry.id   AF-A0A7C3QK56-F1
#
_cell.length_a   1.000
_cell.length_b   1.000
_cell.length_c   1.000
_cell.angle_alpha   90.00
_cell.angle_beta   90.00
_cell.angle_gamma   90.00
#
_symmetry.space_group_name_H-M   'P 1'
#
loop_
_entity.id
_entity.type
_entity.pdbx_description
1 polymer ?
#
loop_
_entity_poly.entity_id
_entity_poly.type
_entity_poly.pdbx_seq_one_letter_code
_entity_poly.pdbx_strand_id
1 'polypeptide(L)'
;MPMHKNEDLHDCLTAVLTAQEAATLWGLSRNAVSDACRRGALRGRKSEKTWLVTVLDMLVYQRGRYWPDSIPDEIRPALDQAIAFMKDAE
;
A
#
# COMPACT_ATOMS: atom_id res chain seq x y z
N MET A 1 -20.59 29.38 5.49
CA MET A 1 -19.99 28.44 4.52
C MET A 1 -19.04 27.54 5.31
N PRO A 2 -19.42 26.35 5.78
CA PRO A 2 -18.46 25.48 6.45
C PRO A 2 -17.54 24.85 5.40
N MET A 3 -16.24 25.06 5.58
CA MET A 3 -15.16 24.47 4.81
C MET A 3 -15.30 22.96 4.76
N HIS A 4 -15.31 22.39 3.55
CA HIS A 4 -14.87 21.02 3.33
C HIS A 4 -13.45 20.88 3.89
N LYS A 5 -13.23 19.90 4.76
CA LYS A 5 -11.93 19.26 5.05
C LYS A 5 -12.15 18.12 6.05
N ASN A 6 -12.74 17.03 5.57
CA ASN A 6 -12.51 15.70 6.13
C ASN A 6 -11.50 14.96 5.21
N GLU A 7 -10.42 15.63 4.82
CA GLU A 7 -9.34 15.05 4.02
C GLU A 7 -8.08 14.77 4.87
N ASP A 8 -8.09 15.12 6.15
CA ASP A 8 -6.93 15.00 7.05
C ASP A 8 -6.92 13.69 7.88
N LEU A 9 -7.86 12.77 7.64
CA LEU A 9 -7.85 11.42 8.25
C LEU A 9 -7.02 10.41 7.44
N HIS A 10 -6.48 10.83 6.30
CA HIS A 10 -5.58 10.03 5.46
C HIS A 10 -4.10 10.41 5.65
N ASP A 11 -3.79 11.22 6.65
CA ASP A 11 -2.47 11.81 6.90
C ASP A 11 -1.46 10.85 7.57
N CYS A 12 -1.72 9.55 7.46
CA CYS A 12 -0.78 8.54 7.89
C CYS A 12 -0.04 8.07 6.64
N LEU A 13 1.22 8.51 6.48
CA LEU A 13 2.27 7.80 5.75
C LEU A 13 2.40 6.37 6.32
N THR A 14 1.38 5.55 6.12
CA THR A 14 1.27 4.16 6.55
C THR A 14 2.21 3.36 5.67
N ALA A 15 3.49 3.43 6.05
CA ALA A 15 4.64 2.85 5.38
C ALA A 15 4.56 2.92 3.84
N VAL A 16 5.04 4.04 3.28
CA VAL A 16 5.26 4.12 1.83
C VAL A 16 6.42 3.20 1.48
N LEU A 17 6.17 2.28 0.55
CA LEU A 17 7.12 1.31 0.04
C LEU A 17 7.47 1.64 -1.40
N THR A 18 8.73 1.47 -1.76
CA THR A 18 9.12 1.35 -3.16
C THR A 18 8.56 0.05 -3.75
N ALA A 19 8.42 0.01 -5.08
CA ALA A 19 8.03 -1.21 -5.79
C ALA A 19 8.97 -2.39 -5.53
N GLN A 20 10.23 -2.14 -5.15
CA GLN A 20 11.18 -3.18 -4.78
C GLN A 20 10.89 -3.73 -3.40
N GLU A 21 10.63 -2.87 -2.41
CA GLU A 21 10.29 -3.30 -1.05
C GLU A 21 8.97 -4.07 -1.04
N ALA A 22 7.93 -3.52 -1.67
CA ALA A 22 6.64 -4.20 -1.78
C ALA A 22 6.77 -5.57 -2.48
N ALA A 23 7.62 -5.67 -3.51
CA ALA A 23 7.90 -6.94 -4.17
C ALA A 23 8.54 -7.95 -3.23
N THR A 24 9.54 -7.54 -2.44
CA THR A 24 10.18 -8.40 -1.44
C THR A 24 9.19 -8.89 -0.38
N LEU A 25 8.36 -7.99 0.16
CA LEU A 25 7.41 -8.33 1.23
C LEU A 25 6.31 -9.30 0.78
N TRP A 26 5.89 -9.24 -0.50
CA TRP A 26 4.84 -10.10 -1.07
C TRP A 26 5.36 -11.24 -1.96
N GLY A 27 6.68 -11.48 -2.00
CA GLY A 27 7.26 -12.53 -2.84
C GLY A 27 7.03 -12.31 -4.35
N LEU A 28 6.87 -11.06 -4.80
CA LEU A 28 6.65 -10.70 -6.20
C LEU A 28 7.93 -10.22 -6.87
N SER A 29 7.88 -10.01 -8.20
CA SER A 29 8.91 -9.25 -8.90
C SER A 29 8.60 -7.74 -8.86
N ARG A 30 9.63 -6.91 -8.77
CA ARG A 30 9.52 -5.43 -8.87
C ARG A 30 8.76 -5.00 -10.13
N ASN A 31 8.96 -5.71 -11.24
CA ASN A 31 8.30 -5.42 -12.50
C ASN A 31 6.80 -5.72 -12.45
N ALA A 32 6.38 -6.78 -11.74
CA ALA A 32 4.96 -7.08 -11.55
C ALA A 32 4.26 -5.95 -10.77
N VAL A 33 4.87 -5.47 -9.68
CA VAL A 33 4.34 -4.32 -8.91
C VAL A 33 4.28 -3.06 -9.78
N SER A 34 5.36 -2.76 -10.50
CA SER A 34 5.43 -1.59 -11.39
C SER A 34 4.40 -1.65 -12.53
N ASP A 35 4.14 -2.84 -13.07
CA ASP A 35 3.18 -3.02 -14.14
C ASP A 35 1.74 -2.97 -13.63
N ALA A 36 1.46 -3.50 -12.43
CA ALA A 36 0.18 -3.33 -11.75
C ALA A 36 -0.13 -1.84 -11.51
N CYS A 37 0.86 -1.05 -11.07
CA CYS A 37 0.71 0.40 -10.95
C CYS A 37 0.46 1.08 -12.29
N ARG A 38 1.22 0.72 -13.33
CA ARG A 38 1.06 1.30 -14.68
C ARG A 38 -0.33 1.03 -15.26
N ARG A 39 -0.89 -0.16 -15.02
CA ARG A 39 -2.22 -0.56 -15.48
C ARG A 39 -3.36 0.02 -14.64
N GLY A 40 -3.05 0.71 -13.53
CA GLY A 40 -4.05 1.21 -12.58
C GLY A 40 -4.69 0.14 -11.71
N ALA A 41 -4.19 -1.11 -11.74
CA ALA A 41 -4.69 -2.20 -10.90
C ALA A 41 -4.22 -2.08 -9.44
N LEU A 42 -3.06 -1.46 -9.23
CA LEU A 42 -2.51 -1.14 -7.92
C LEU A 42 -2.36 0.37 -7.83
N ARG A 43 -2.95 0.99 -6.80
CA ARG A 43 -2.77 2.42 -6.56
C ARG A 43 -1.32 2.67 -6.16
N GLY A 44 -0.67 3.58 -6.86
CA GLY A 44 0.71 3.94 -6.61
C GLY A 44 1.04 5.31 -7.19
N ARG A 45 2.05 5.97 -6.62
CA ARG A 45 2.57 7.24 -7.09
C ARG A 45 3.93 7.02 -7.72
N LYS A 46 4.10 7.49 -8.96
CA LYS A 46 5.41 7.46 -9.62
C LYS A 46 6.30 8.57 -9.06
N SER A 47 7.47 8.20 -8.54
CA SER A 47 8.53 9.12 -8.11
C SER A 47 9.76 8.87 -8.97
N GLU A 48 10.06 9.82 -9.87
CA GLU A 48 11.10 9.72 -10.89
C GLU A 48 11.12 8.37 -11.63
N LYS A 49 11.95 7.44 -11.15
CA LYS A 49 12.24 6.13 -11.76
C LYS A 49 11.58 4.95 -11.03
N THR A 50 10.91 5.18 -9.90
CA THR A 50 10.29 4.13 -9.09
C THR A 50 8.81 4.39 -8.84
N TRP A 51 8.06 3.32 -8.57
CA TRP A 51 6.69 3.43 -8.06
C TRP A 51 6.73 3.34 -6.54
N LEU A 52 5.96 4.20 -5.90
CA LEU A 52 5.72 4.21 -4.47
C LEU A 52 4.28 3.75 -4.22
N VAL A 53 4.11 2.80 -3.30
CA VAL A 53 2.82 2.20 -2.93
C VAL A 53 2.70 2.20 -1.41
N THR A 54 1.48 2.11 -0.89
CA THR A 54 1.26 1.95 0.55
C THR A 54 1.03 0.48 0.89
N VAL A 55 1.24 0.11 2.16
CA VAL A 55 0.90 -1.23 2.66
C VAL A 55 -0.60 -1.52 2.47
N LEU A 56 -1.46 -0.52 2.70
CA LEU A 56 -2.90 -0.65 2.49
C LEU A 56 -3.23 -0.95 1.02
N ASP A 57 -2.68 -0.18 0.08
CA ASP A 57 -2.93 -0.40 -1.35
C ASP A 57 -2.48 -1.81 -1.79
N MET A 58 -1.35 -2.29 -1.26
CA MET A 58 -0.87 -3.66 -1.50
C MET A 58 -1.80 -4.73 -0.93
N LEU A 59 -2.30 -4.54 0.30
CA LEU A 59 -3.28 -5.46 0.91
C LEU A 59 -4.59 -5.49 0.13
N VAL A 60 -5.07 -4.34 -0.33
CA VAL A 60 -6.27 -4.23 -1.17
C VAL A 60 -6.05 -4.93 -2.51
N TYR A 61 -4.91 -4.67 -3.17
CA TYR A 61 -4.55 -5.29 -4.45
C TYR A 61 -4.43 -6.82 -4.36
N GLN A 62 -3.88 -7.33 -3.27
CA GLN A 62 -3.66 -8.77 -3.04
C GLN A 62 -4.77 -9.45 -2.25
N ARG A 63 -5.86 -8.73 -1.94
CA ARG A 63 -6.96 -9.22 -1.13
C ARG A 63 -7.47 -10.56 -1.67
N GLY A 64 -7.48 -11.59 -0.80
CA GLY A 64 -7.93 -12.94 -1.15
C GLY A 64 -6.96 -13.75 -2.03
N ARG A 65 -5.76 -13.24 -2.32
CA ARG A 65 -4.72 -13.95 -3.07
C ARG A 65 -3.51 -14.29 -2.21
N TYR A 66 -2.85 -13.27 -1.65
CA TYR A 66 -1.57 -13.44 -0.97
C TYR A 66 -1.43 -12.48 0.20
N TRP A 67 -0.94 -13.00 1.32
CA TRP A 67 -0.52 -12.23 2.48
C TRP A 67 0.97 -11.90 2.36
N PRO A 68 1.48 -10.79 2.89
CA PRO A 68 2.92 -10.54 2.94
C PRO A 68 3.65 -11.66 3.73
N ASP A 69 4.70 -12.20 3.13
CA ASP A 69 5.45 -13.36 3.63
C ASP A 69 6.47 -13.00 4.72
N SER A 70 6.98 -11.77 4.69
CA SER A 70 8.00 -11.30 5.62
C SER A 70 7.73 -9.84 5.93
N ILE A 71 7.22 -9.57 7.14
CA ILE A 71 6.86 -8.21 7.56
C ILE A 71 7.87 -7.76 8.62
N PRO A 72 8.76 -6.81 8.27
CA PRO A 72 9.68 -6.19 9.22
C PRO A 72 8.91 -5.56 10.39
N ASP A 73 9.53 -5.57 11.56
CA ASP A 73 8.95 -5.05 12.80
C ASP A 73 8.59 -3.56 12.68
N GLU A 74 9.34 -2.81 11.87
CA GLU A 74 9.12 -1.40 11.59
C GLU A 74 7.83 -1.15 10.78
N ILE A 75 7.41 -2.11 9.96
CA ILE A 75 6.22 -2.01 9.10
C ILE A 75 4.98 -2.54 9.81
N ARG A 76 5.14 -3.36 10.85
CA ARG A 76 4.04 -4.01 11.58
C ARG A 76 2.96 -3.04 12.09
N PRO A 77 3.29 -1.88 12.69
CA PRO A 77 2.26 -0.92 13.10
C PRO A 77 1.42 -0.39 11.92
N ALA A 78 2.05 -0.17 10.77
CA ALA A 78 1.34 0.29 9.57
C ALA A 78 0.45 -0.80 8.97
N LEU A 79 0.90 -2.06 9.02
CA LEU A 79 0.09 -3.20 8.62
C LEU A 79 -1.14 -3.35 9.53
N ASP A 80 -0.96 -3.31 10.84
CA ASP A 80 -2.06 -3.49 11.80
C ASP A 80 -3.14 -2.42 11.61
N GLN A 81 -2.72 -1.17 11.40
CA GLN A 81 -3.62 -0.07 11.03
C GLN A 81 -4.33 -0.32 9.70
N ALA A 82 -3.60 -0.74 8.66
CA ALA A 82 -4.18 -1.02 7.35
C ALA A 82 -5.23 -2.15 7.41
N ILE A 83 -4.99 -3.19 8.20
CA ILE A 83 -5.95 -4.28 8.43
C ILE A 83 -7.20 -3.78 9.15
N ALA A 84 -7.04 -2.93 10.17
CA ALA A 84 -8.16 -2.33 10.88
C ALA A 84 -9.04 -1.51 9.91
N PHE A 85 -8.42 -0.63 9.12
CA PHE A 85 -9.13 0.16 8.10
C PHE A 85 -9.88 -0.71 7.08
N MET A 86 -9.30 -1.83 6.64
CA MET A 86 -9.97 -2.72 5.69
C MET A 86 -11.24 -3.37 6.27
N LYS A 87 -11.28 -3.64 7.58
CA LYS A 87 -12.44 -4.23 8.26
C LYS A 87 -13.56 -3.21 8.48
N ASP A 88 -13.21 -1.96 8.75
CA ASP A 88 -14.19 -0.88 8.96
C ASP A 88 -14.88 -0.43 7.66
N ALA A 89 -14.30 -0.79 6.50
CA ALA A 89 -14.85 -0.49 5.18
C ALA A 89 -15.81 -1.57 4.63
N GLU A 90 -16.06 -2.64 5.39
CA GLU A 90 -17.05 -3.71 5.07
C GLU A 90 -18.41 -3.45 5.71
#